data_AF-A0A0H5CE35-F1
#
_entry.id   AF-A0A0H5CE35-F1
#
_cell.length_a   1.000
_cell.length_b   1.000
_cell.length_c   1.000
_cell.angle_alpha   90.00
_cell.angle_beta   90.00
_cell.angle_gamma   90.00
#
_symmetry.space_group_name_H-M   'P 1'
#
loop_
_entity.id
_entity.type
_entity.pdbx_description
1 polymer ?
#
loop_
_entity_poly.entity_id
_entity_poly.type
_entity_poly.pdbx_seq_one_letter_code
_entity_poly.pdbx_strand_id
1 'polypeptide(L)'
;MLTHQWGRELRKSGYRTTVAVRFRVPDDEPVTVSHYNRKPVSMTAAKAAALIRAHPDPRGYEVFLPRAVRAAEIHDVRHVSGVTGWRHMPDAHGTPPCPNPCCVTRGEYGSRKIRARAE
;
A
#
# COMPACT_ATOMS: atom_id res chain seq x y z
N MET A 1 -8.46 5.42 7.81
CA MET A 1 -7.02 5.51 7.47
C MET A 1 -6.72 4.36 6.54
N LEU A 2 -6.58 4.67 5.26
CA LEU A 2 -6.39 3.64 4.25
C LEU A 2 -4.90 3.27 4.20
N THR A 3 -4.56 2.11 4.72
CA THR A 3 -3.26 1.46 4.50
C THR A 3 -3.29 0.89 3.09
N HIS A 4 -2.76 1.63 2.13
CA HIS A 4 -2.73 1.18 0.74
C HIS A 4 -1.42 0.45 0.46
N GLN A 5 -1.58 -0.67 -0.22
CA GLN A 5 -0.57 -1.63 -0.65
C GLN A 5 -0.03 -2.57 0.43
N TRP A 6 0.21 -3.79 -0.04
CA TRP A 6 0.82 -4.93 0.68
C TRP A 6 -0.05 -5.71 1.65
N GLY A 7 -1.23 -5.24 2.08
CA GLY A 7 -2.05 -5.99 3.05
C GLY A 7 -2.38 -7.45 2.67
N ARG A 8 -2.61 -7.75 1.38
CA ARG A 8 -2.75 -9.15 0.89
C ARG A 8 -1.41 -9.87 0.85
N GLU A 9 -0.38 -9.22 0.35
CA GLU A 9 0.94 -9.83 0.14
C GLU A 9 1.65 -10.13 1.46
N LEU A 10 1.60 -9.21 2.42
CA LEU A 10 2.02 -9.41 3.81
C LEU A 10 1.25 -10.57 4.45
N ARG A 11 -0.06 -10.70 4.17
CA ARG A 11 -0.84 -11.86 4.66
C ARG A 11 -0.41 -13.18 4.00
N LYS A 12 -0.07 -13.17 2.71
CA LYS A 12 0.49 -14.34 2.01
C LYS A 12 1.84 -14.77 2.60
N SER A 13 2.71 -13.83 2.98
CA SER A 13 4.00 -14.12 3.60
C SER A 13 3.93 -14.46 5.10
N GLY A 14 2.72 -14.56 5.68
CA GLY A 14 2.53 -15.02 7.06
C GLY A 14 2.32 -13.91 8.09
N TYR A 15 2.41 -12.64 7.71
CA TYR A 15 2.08 -11.54 8.63
C TYR A 15 0.58 -11.54 8.94
N ARG A 16 0.24 -11.47 10.24
CA ARG A 16 -1.15 -11.53 10.73
C ARG A 16 -1.60 -10.23 11.37
N THR A 17 -0.66 -9.47 11.93
CA THR A 17 -0.95 -8.25 12.67
C THR A 17 -0.38 -7.06 11.94
N THR A 18 -1.21 -6.04 11.74
CA THR A 18 -0.79 -4.75 11.20
C THR A 18 -1.21 -3.67 12.20
N VAL A 19 -0.26 -2.80 12.52
CA VAL A 19 -0.50 -1.61 13.35
C VAL A 19 -0.17 -0.37 12.54
N ALA A 20 -0.92 0.69 12.77
CA ALA A 20 -0.55 2.02 12.31
C ALA A 20 0.17 2.74 13.44
N VAL A 21 1.37 3.24 13.15
CA VAL A 21 2.11 4.14 14.02
C VAL A 21 1.94 5.56 13.49
N ARG A 22 1.44 6.46 14.33
CA ARG A 22 1.41 7.89 14.05
C ARG A 22 2.59 8.53 14.76
N PHE A 23 3.41 9.24 14.01
CA PHE A 23 4.52 10.02 14.54
C PHE A 23 4.56 11.40 13.88
N ARG A 24 5.30 12.33 14.47
CA ARG A 24 5.49 13.68 13.93
C ARG A 24 6.98 13.93 13.71
N VAL A 25 7.29 14.52 12.56
CA VAL A 25 8.63 14.98 12.20
C VAL A 25 8.58 16.50 11.94
N PRO A 26 9.74 17.19 11.99
CA PRO A 26 9.84 18.58 11.56
C PRO A 26 9.37 18.78 10.10
N ASP A 27 8.84 19.96 9.79
CA ASP A 27 8.30 20.27 8.46
C ASP A 27 9.38 20.30 7.35
N ASP A 28 10.60 20.63 7.73
CA ASP A 28 11.80 20.69 6.91
C ASP A 28 12.56 19.35 6.81
N GLU A 29 12.10 18.32 7.52
CA GLU A 29 12.71 17.00 7.51
C GLU A 29 12.83 16.46 6.07
N PRO A 30 14.03 16.06 5.62
CA PRO A 30 14.22 15.54 4.27
C PRO A 30 13.61 14.15 4.13
N VAL A 31 12.77 13.98 3.12
CA VAL A 31 12.13 12.71 2.77
C VAL A 31 12.25 12.44 1.28
N THR A 32 12.13 11.18 0.90
CA THR A 32 12.03 10.76 -0.50
C THR A 32 10.63 10.23 -0.75
N VAL A 33 9.94 10.76 -1.76
CA VAL A 33 8.57 10.37 -2.10
C VAL A 33 8.54 9.70 -3.46
N SER A 34 7.86 8.55 -3.56
CA SER A 34 7.56 7.86 -4.81
C SER A 34 6.05 7.61 -4.94
N HIS A 35 5.58 7.40 -6.17
CA HIS A 35 4.20 7.05 -6.47
C HIS A 35 4.17 5.85 -7.41
N TYR A 36 3.77 4.69 -6.89
CA TYR A 36 3.95 3.39 -7.54
C TYR A 36 5.40 3.22 -8.05
N ASN A 37 5.59 2.67 -9.24
CA ASN A 37 6.89 2.41 -9.84
C ASN A 37 7.53 3.65 -10.50
N ARG A 38 7.23 4.87 -10.01
CA ARG A 38 7.82 6.11 -10.53
C ARG A 38 9.12 6.44 -9.80
N LYS A 39 9.98 7.19 -10.49
CA LYS A 39 11.26 7.67 -9.94
C LYS A 39 11.01 8.45 -8.64
N PRO A 40 11.67 8.10 -7.53
CA PRO A 40 11.53 8.82 -6.27
C PRO A 40 12.09 10.25 -6.38
N VAL A 41 11.48 11.17 -5.64
CA VAL A 41 11.84 12.60 -5.59
C VAL A 41 12.07 13.02 -4.14
N SER A 42 13.21 13.67 -3.88
CA SER A 42 13.51 14.24 -2.56
C SER A 42 12.78 15.56 -2.35
N MET A 43 12.14 15.70 -1.19
CA MET A 43 11.45 16.92 -0.76
C MET A 43 11.37 16.97 0.77
N THR A 44 10.76 18.01 1.33
CA THR A 44 10.53 18.09 2.78
C THR A 44 9.27 17.34 3.19
N ALA A 45 9.18 16.93 4.46
CA ALA A 45 8.02 16.24 5.01
C ALA A 45 6.72 17.04 4.82
N ALA A 46 6.75 18.36 5.03
CA ALA A 46 5.59 19.21 4.81
C ALA A 46 5.16 19.23 3.33
N LYS A 47 6.11 19.28 2.38
CA LYS A 47 5.82 19.22 0.94
C LYS A 47 5.22 17.87 0.56
N ALA A 48 5.77 16.78 1.09
CA ALA A 48 5.22 15.43 0.87
C ALA A 48 3.78 15.31 1.38
N ALA A 49 3.51 15.77 2.60
CA ALA A 49 2.18 15.74 3.18
C ALA A 49 1.17 16.61 2.39
N ALA A 50 1.59 17.79 1.93
CA ALA A 50 0.76 18.65 1.09
C ALA A 50 0.46 18.01 -0.27
N LEU A 51 1.47 17.41 -0.91
CA LEU A 51 1.34 16.73 -2.20
C LEU A 51 0.34 15.57 -2.13
N ILE A 52 0.48 14.69 -1.13
CA ILE A 52 -0.42 13.54 -0.96
C ILE A 52 -1.84 14.00 -0.64
N ARG A 53 -1.99 15.02 0.23
CA ARG A 53 -3.30 15.57 0.59
C ARG A 53 -4.03 16.22 -0.58
N ALA A 54 -3.28 16.86 -1.49
CA ALA A 54 -3.85 17.51 -2.66
C ALA A 54 -4.21 16.52 -3.78
N HIS A 55 -3.72 15.27 -3.73
CA HIS A 55 -4.00 14.30 -4.79
C HIS A 55 -5.41 13.71 -4.63
N PRO A 56 -6.24 13.71 -5.70
CA PRO A 56 -7.58 13.12 -5.65
C PRO A 56 -7.56 11.64 -5.26
N ASP A 57 -6.50 10.94 -5.65
CA ASP A 57 -6.25 9.56 -5.29
C ASP A 57 -4.89 9.42 -4.59
N PRO A 58 -4.83 9.34 -3.25
CA PRO A 58 -3.56 9.24 -2.52
C PRO A 58 -2.97 7.82 -2.52
N ARG A 59 -3.56 6.86 -3.25
CA ARG A 59 -3.08 5.47 -3.34
C ARG A 59 -1.74 5.43 -4.08
N GLY A 60 -0.87 4.48 -3.73
CA GLY A 60 0.41 4.32 -4.43
C GLY A 60 1.56 5.19 -3.92
N TYR A 61 1.29 6.20 -3.09
CA TYR A 61 2.36 7.02 -2.52
C TYR A 61 3.13 6.27 -1.44
N GLU A 62 4.45 6.35 -1.53
CA GLU A 62 5.40 5.88 -0.54
C GLU A 62 6.29 7.04 -0.11
N VAL A 63 6.53 7.15 1.20
CA VAL A 63 7.40 8.18 1.78
C VAL A 63 8.48 7.48 2.57
N PHE A 64 9.73 7.70 2.16
CA PHE A 64 10.92 7.18 2.81
C PHE A 64 11.58 8.29 3.65
N LEU A 65 11.69 8.03 4.95
CA LEU A 65 12.45 8.86 5.89
C LEU A 65 13.84 8.24 6.06
N PRO A 66 14.95 8.92 5.66
CA PRO A 66 16.29 8.36 5.67
C PRO A 66 16.94 8.29 7.07
N ARG A 67 16.13 8.32 8.14
CA ARG A 67 16.55 8.19 9.53
C ARG A 67 15.56 7.39 10.36
N ALA A 68 16.01 6.93 11.52
CA ALA A 68 15.13 6.31 12.50
C ALA A 68 14.13 7.32 13.08
N VAL A 69 12.89 6.85 13.31
CA VAL A 69 11.88 7.54 14.12
C VAL A 69 12.17 7.24 15.59
N ARG A 70 12.31 8.29 16.40
CA ARG A 70 12.56 8.18 17.85
C ARG A 70 11.27 7.87 18.59
N ALA A 71 11.36 7.20 19.73
CA ALA A 71 10.19 6.91 20.57
C ALA A 71 9.40 8.18 20.96
N ALA A 72 10.09 9.29 21.23
CA ALA A 72 9.48 10.57 21.57
C ALA A 72 8.70 11.23 20.41
N GLU A 73 8.95 10.81 19.16
CA GLU A 73 8.22 11.32 17.98
C GLU A 73 6.90 10.58 17.77
N ILE A 74 6.69 9.43 18.44
CA ILE A 74 5.50 8.59 18.30
C ILE A 74 4.38 9.15 19.17
N HIS A 75 3.23 9.40 18.54
CA HIS A 75 2.05 9.96 19.20
C HIS A 75 0.93 8.94 19.42
N ASP A 76 0.84 7.91 18.57
CA ASP A 76 -0.23 6.91 18.67
C ASP A 76 0.19 5.61 17.98
N VAL A 77 -0.24 4.50 18.55
CA VAL A 77 -0.12 3.17 17.95
C VAL A 77 -1.48 2.51 18.04
N ARG A 78 -2.06 2.17 16.88
CA ARG A 78 -3.38 1.57 16.83
C ARG A 78 -3.44 0.37 15.91
N HIS A 79 -4.32 -0.56 16.26
CA HIS A 79 -4.71 -1.62 15.35
C HIS A 79 -5.40 -1.03 14.13
N VAL A 80 -5.03 -1.51 12.96
CA VAL A 80 -5.77 -1.24 11.72
C VAL A 80 -6.46 -2.53 11.30
N SER A 81 -7.79 -2.48 11.18
CA SER A 81 -8.53 -3.54 10.52
C SER A 81 -8.02 -3.62 9.08
N GLY A 82 -7.23 -4.64 8.78
CA GLY A 82 -6.53 -4.73 7.51
C GLY A 82 -7.54 -4.74 6.37
N VAL A 83 -7.69 -3.60 5.67
CA VAL A 83 -8.57 -3.47 4.51
C VAL A 83 -8.06 -4.45 3.45
N THR A 84 -8.62 -5.66 3.45
CA THR A 84 -8.54 -6.64 2.36
C THR A 84 -9.41 -6.12 1.22
N GLY A 85 -9.07 -4.95 0.70
CA GLY A 85 -9.85 -4.32 -0.35
C GLY A 85 -9.49 -4.86 -1.73
N TRP A 86 -8.24 -5.23 -2.01
CA TRP A 86 -7.84 -5.52 -3.39
C TRP A 86 -7.20 -6.89 -3.55
N ARG A 87 -7.60 -7.59 -4.61
CA ARG A 87 -7.04 -8.91 -4.97
C ARG A 87 -5.74 -8.79 -5.76
N HIS A 88 -5.69 -7.89 -6.76
CA HIS A 88 -4.56 -7.80 -7.69
C HIS A 88 -4.06 -6.36 -7.87
N MET A 89 -4.95 -5.38 -8.04
CA MET A 89 -4.62 -3.97 -8.26
C MET A 89 -5.74 -3.06 -7.71
N PRO A 90 -5.50 -1.74 -7.55
CA PRO A 90 -6.56 -0.78 -7.24
C PRO A 90 -7.72 -0.95 -8.22
N ASP A 91 -8.95 -0.81 -7.73
CA ASP A 91 -10.19 -0.86 -8.53
C ASP A 91 -10.45 -2.19 -9.28
N ALA A 92 -9.75 -3.27 -8.89
CA ALA A 92 -9.99 -4.61 -9.43
C ALA A 92 -11.33 -5.23 -9.00
N HIS A 93 -12.08 -4.60 -8.10
CA HIS A 93 -13.42 -5.06 -7.72
C HIS A 93 -14.39 -4.84 -8.88
N GLY A 94 -15.17 -5.88 -9.22
CA GLY A 94 -16.13 -5.84 -10.32
C GLY A 94 -15.53 -6.16 -11.70
N THR A 95 -14.21 -6.08 -11.85
CA THR A 95 -13.52 -6.48 -13.09
C THR A 95 -13.11 -7.95 -13.03
N PRO A 96 -13.57 -8.82 -13.94
CA PRO A 96 -13.15 -10.22 -13.96
C PRO A 96 -11.64 -10.32 -14.25
N PRO A 97 -10.88 -11.13 -13.48
CA PRO A 97 -9.47 -11.33 -13.73
C PRO A 97 -9.23 -12.01 -15.07
N CYS A 98 -8.14 -11.63 -15.76
CA CYS A 98 -7.71 -12.24 -17.01
C CYS A 98 -7.54 -13.76 -16.84
N PRO A 99 -8.17 -14.61 -17.65
CA PRO A 99 -8.17 -16.06 -17.45
C PRO A 99 -6.92 -16.78 -17.99
N ASN A 100 -5.99 -16.06 -18.62
CA ASN A 100 -4.74 -16.61 -19.14
C ASN A 100 -3.92 -17.29 -18.02
N PRO A 101 -3.32 -18.48 -18.26
CA PRO A 101 -2.42 -19.15 -17.30
C PRO A 101 -1.30 -18.28 -16.71
N CYS A 102 -0.82 -17.26 -17.43
CA CYS A 102 0.16 -16.29 -16.94
C CYS A 102 -0.42 -15.32 -15.89
N CYS A 103 -1.72 -15.07 -15.92
CA CYS A 103 -2.42 -14.16 -15.03
C CYS A 103 -3.11 -14.88 -13.85
N VAL A 104 -3.47 -16.16 -14.03
CA VAL A 104 -4.16 -16.98 -13.03
C VAL A 104 -3.39 -18.28 -12.78
N THR A 105 -2.57 -18.26 -11.73
CA THR A 105 -1.78 -19.41 -11.30
C THR A 105 -2.67 -20.53 -10.76
N ARG A 106 -2.30 -21.79 -11.04
CA ARG A 106 -2.96 -22.97 -10.45
C ARG A 106 -2.81 -22.95 -8.92
N GLY A 107 -3.88 -23.34 -8.22
CA GLY A 107 -3.89 -23.44 -6.76
C GLY A 107 -4.29 -22.16 -6.04
N GLU A 108 -4.41 -21.02 -6.73
CA GLU A 108 -4.94 -19.81 -6.10
C GLU A 108 -6.45 -19.90 -5.85
N TYR A 109 -6.93 -19.23 -4.81
CA TYR A 109 -8.35 -19.19 -4.46
C TYR A 109 -9.20 -18.69 -5.63
N GLY A 110 -10.15 -19.52 -6.08
CA GLY A 110 -11.05 -19.19 -7.20
C GLY A 110 -10.46 -19.39 -8.60
N SER A 111 -9.17 -19.77 -8.72
CA SER A 111 -8.47 -19.96 -9.99
C SER A 111 -9.15 -20.98 -10.92
N ARG A 112 -9.69 -22.08 -10.37
CA ARG A 112 -10.43 -23.09 -11.14
C ARG A 112 -11.62 -22.48 -11.89
N LYS A 113 -12.44 -21.67 -11.22
CA LYS A 113 -13.63 -21.04 -11.82
C LYS A 113 -13.26 -20.01 -12.89
N ILE A 114 -12.15 -19.31 -12.71
CA ILE A 114 -11.68 -18.29 -13.66
C ILE A 114 -11.11 -18.96 -14.91
N ARG A 115 -10.30 -20.01 -14.77
CA ARG A 115 -9.71 -20.74 -15.89
C ARG A 115 -10.75 -21.45 -16.75
N ALA A 116 -11.80 -22.01 -16.12
CA ALA A 116 -12.90 -22.65 -16.83
C ALA A 116 -13.74 -21.69 -17.70
N ARG A 117 -13.52 -20.37 -17.65
CA ARG A 117 -14.18 -19.39 -18.54
C ARG A 117 -13.39 -19.11 -19.82
N ALA A 118 -12.16 -19.61 -19.93
CA ALA A 118 -11.30 -19.46 -21.12
C ALA A 118 -11.07 -20.78 -21.87
N GLU A 119 -11.65 -21.87 -21.38
CA GLU A 119 -11.85 -23.12 -22.11
C GLU A 119 -13.22 -23.07 -22.80
#